data_AF-W1YUA9-F1
#
_entry.id   AF-W1YUA9-F1
#
_cell.length_a   1.000
_cell.length_b   1.000
_cell.length_c   1.000
_cell.angle_alpha   90.00
_cell.angle_beta   90.00
_cell.angle_gamma   90.00
#
_symmetry.space_group_name_H-M   'P 1'
#
loop_
_entity.id
_entity.type
_entity.pdbx_description
1 polymer ?
#
loop_
_entity_poly.entity_id
_entity_poly.type
_entity_poly.pdbx_seq_one_letter_code
_entity_poly.pdbx_strand_id
1 'polypeptide(L)'
;LRIMPRTDFPERFMHMDACYIDGKEYHVASARFHKQFVLASFKEIPDRNAAELFAKKEIQVRREDLVELPEGRYYIFDIIGLEVQDTKGNV
;
A
#
# COMPACT_ATOMS: atom_id res chain seq x y z
N LEU A 1 2.21 -1.02 14.00
CA LEU A 1 1.73 0.16 13.24
C LEU A 1 0.23 0.05 12.97
N ARG A 2 -0.48 1.19 13.06
CA ARG A 2 -1.88 1.32 12.66
C ARG A 2 -1.93 1.91 11.26
N ILE A 3 -2.50 1.17 10.31
CA ILE A 3 -2.51 1.50 8.89
C ILE A 3 -3.95 1.73 8.45
N MET A 4 -4.18 2.83 7.73
CA MET A 4 -5.43 3.08 7.01
C MET A 4 -5.23 2.60 5.57
N PRO A 5 -5.86 1.50 5.14
CA PRO A 5 -5.68 1.00 3.78
C PRO A 5 -6.34 1.95 2.78
N ARG A 6 -5.56 2.43 1.80
CA ARG A 6 -6.05 3.19 0.64
C ARG A 6 -6.15 2.30 -0.60
N THR A 7 -6.54 1.05 -0.41
CA THR A 7 -6.62 0.03 -1.45
C THR A 7 -7.86 -0.81 -1.24
N ASP A 8 -8.46 -1.26 -2.33
CA ASP A 8 -9.61 -2.18 -2.33
C ASP A 8 -9.22 -3.60 -1.88
N PHE A 9 -7.92 -3.89 -1.78
CA PHE A 9 -7.39 -5.21 -1.40
C PHE A 9 -6.56 -5.15 -0.11
N PRO A 10 -7.15 -4.77 1.03
CA PRO A 10 -6.42 -4.62 2.28
C PRO A 10 -5.98 -5.97 2.88
N GLU A 11 -6.53 -7.09 2.39
CA GLU A 11 -6.11 -8.45 2.80
C GLU A 11 -4.66 -8.74 2.43
N ARG A 12 -4.11 -8.05 1.43
CA ARG A 12 -2.71 -8.18 1.01
C ARG A 12 -1.73 -7.98 2.17
N PHE A 13 -2.08 -7.19 3.17
CA PHE A 13 -1.21 -6.96 4.33
C PHE A 13 -0.94 -8.22 5.15
N MET A 14 -1.80 -9.24 5.07
CA MET A 14 -1.60 -10.52 5.74
C MET A 14 -0.70 -11.48 4.98
N HIS A 15 -0.54 -11.27 3.67
CA HIS A 15 0.20 -12.16 2.77
C HIS A 15 1.48 -11.54 2.22
N MET A 16 1.70 -10.24 2.42
CA MET A 16 2.95 -9.61 1.99
C MET A 16 4.09 -9.94 2.96
N ASP A 17 5.27 -10.20 2.41
CA ASP A 17 6.48 -10.43 3.21
C ASP A 17 7.17 -9.12 3.61
N ALA A 18 7.15 -8.11 2.71
CA ALA A 18 7.82 -6.84 2.93
C ALA A 18 7.04 -5.65 2.35
N CYS A 19 7.30 -4.47 2.91
CA CYS A 19 6.82 -3.19 2.39
C CYS A 19 7.92 -2.13 2.47
N TYR A 20 7.66 -1.00 1.82
CA TYR A 20 8.58 0.12 1.75
C TYR A 20 7.98 1.34 2.44
N ILE A 21 8.77 1.99 3.30
CA ILE A 21 8.41 3.26 3.92
C ILE A 21 9.60 4.20 3.76
N ASP A 22 9.37 5.36 3.11
CA ASP A 22 10.41 6.31 2.71
C ASP A 22 11.58 5.65 1.93
N GLY A 23 11.27 4.70 1.05
CA GLY A 23 12.25 3.97 0.25
C GLY A 23 13.07 2.90 1.00
N LYS A 24 12.84 2.72 2.31
CA LYS A 24 13.45 1.64 3.09
C LYS A 24 12.51 0.45 3.22
N GLU A 25 13.06 -0.74 3.05
CA GLU A 25 12.35 -2.01 3.19
C GLU A 25 12.13 -2.39 4.67
N TYR A 26 10.95 -2.91 4.96
CA TYR A 26 10.50 -3.40 6.27
C TYR A 26 9.76 -4.72 6.09
N HIS A 27 10.08 -5.73 6.92
CA HIS A 27 9.47 -7.05 6.83
C HIS A 27 8.26 -7.16 7.74
N VAL A 28 7.11 -7.56 7.17
CA VAL A 28 5.88 -7.77 7.92
C VAL A 28 6.04 -9.04 8.77
N ALA A 29 5.97 -8.88 10.09
CA ALA A 29 6.00 -9.99 11.03
C ALA A 29 4.60 -10.59 11.27
N SER A 30 3.57 -9.72 11.31
CA SER A 30 2.18 -10.14 11.45
C SER A 30 1.27 -8.98 11.05
N ALA A 31 0.16 -9.27 10.39
CA ALA A 31 -0.88 -8.28 10.16
C ALA A 31 -2.27 -8.85 10.47
N ARG A 32 -3.16 -8.00 10.94
CA ARG A 32 -4.57 -8.35 11.19
C ARG A 32 -5.47 -7.15 11.01
N PHE A 33 -6.73 -7.41 10.68
CA PHE A 33 -7.75 -6.38 10.71
C PHE A 33 -8.14 -6.00 12.14
N HIS A 34 -8.38 -4.71 12.32
CA HIS A 34 -8.95 -4.15 13.53
C HIS A 34 -9.90 -3.00 13.17
N LYS A 35 -11.20 -3.32 13.09
CA LYS A 35 -12.24 -2.41 12.60
C LYS A 35 -11.89 -1.93 11.18
N GLN A 36 -11.80 -0.62 10.98
CA GLN A 36 -11.45 0.02 9.70
C GLN A 36 -9.93 0.11 9.43
N PHE A 37 -9.09 -0.39 10.34
CA PHE A 37 -7.63 -0.28 10.25
C PHE A 37 -6.99 -1.66 10.10
N VAL A 38 -5.79 -1.68 9.52
CA VAL A 38 -4.88 -2.82 9.58
C VAL A 38 -3.86 -2.57 10.69
N LEU A 39 -3.70 -3.52 11.60
CA LEU A 39 -2.62 -3.53 12.58
C LEU A 39 -1.53 -4.45 12.06
N ALA A 40 -0.39 -3.87 11.66
CA ALA A 40 0.77 -4.61 11.20
C ALA A 40 1.96 -4.42 12.14
N SER A 41 2.67 -5.50 12.44
CA SER A 41 3.93 -5.51 13.17
C SER A 41 5.06 -5.80 12.20
N PHE A 42 6.21 -5.17 12.39
CA PHE A 42 7.38 -5.31 11.51
C PHE A 42 8.57 -5.81 12.32
N LYS A 43 9.44 -6.61 11.71
CA LYS A 43 10.63 -7.16 12.39
C LYS A 43 11.58 -6.05 12.85
N GLU A 44 11.70 -5.00 12.05
CA GLU A 44 12.59 -3.86 12.28
C GLU A 44 11.97 -2.79 13.19
N ILE A 45 10.69 -2.90 13.55
CA ILE A 45 9.98 -1.93 14.41
C ILE A 45 9.38 -2.68 15.62
N PRO A 46 10.22 -3.11 16.58
CA PRO A 46 9.75 -3.85 17.75
C PRO A 46 9.14 -2.94 18.83
N ASP A 47 9.44 -1.64 18.81
CA ASP A 47 9.11 -0.71 19.91
C ASP A 47 7.97 0.27 19.56
N ARG A 48 7.15 0.60 20.57
CA ARG A 48 6.02 1.54 20.43
C ARG A 48 6.45 2.97 20.13
N ASN A 49 7.58 3.43 20.68
CA ASN A 49 8.10 4.77 20.42
C ASN A 49 8.59 4.90 18.98
N ALA A 50 9.24 3.84 18.46
CA ALA A 50 9.64 3.78 17.07
C ALA A 50 8.41 3.83 16.14
N ALA A 51 7.30 3.21 16.52
CA ALA A 51 6.06 3.20 15.75
C ALA A 51 5.42 4.60 15.54
N GLU A 52 5.59 5.53 16.48
CA GLU A 52 5.07 6.91 16.33
C GLU A 52 5.78 7.68 15.22
N LEU A 53 7.06 7.39 14.97
CA LEU A 53 7.84 8.00 13.89
C LEU A 53 7.32 7.64 12.49
N PHE A 54 6.49 6.60 12.38
CA PHE A 54 5.85 6.17 11.13
C PHE A 54 4.43 6.71 10.97
N ALA A 55 3.93 7.50 11.92
CA ALA A 55 2.65 8.16 11.78
C ALA A 55 2.65 9.08 10.55
N LYS A 56 1.57 9.02 9.76
CA LYS A 56 1.38 9.79 8.50
C LYS A 56 2.31 9.42 7.34
N LYS A 57 3.17 8.41 7.49
CA LYS A 57 3.96 7.91 6.37
C LYS A 57 3.13 7.00 5.48
N GLU A 58 3.42 7.02 4.19
CA GLU A 58 2.81 6.11 3.22
C GLU A 58 3.55 4.77 3.20
N ILE A 59 2.78 3.69 3.09
CA ILE A 59 3.32 2.36 2.89
C ILE A 59 3.23 2.06 1.40
N GLN A 60 4.38 1.75 0.82
CA GLN A 60 4.54 1.41 -0.58
C GLN A 60 4.90 -0.07 -0.71
N VAL A 61 4.62 -0.61 -1.88
CA VAL A 61 4.95 -1.98 -2.29
C VAL A 61 5.64 -1.90 -3.64
N ARG A 62 6.40 -2.92 -4.01
CA ARG A 62 6.93 -2.96 -5.37
C ARG A 62 5.80 -3.23 -6.36
N ARG A 63 6.04 -2.83 -7.60
CA ARG A 63 5.10 -3.06 -8.70
C ARG A 63 4.91 -4.55 -8.98
N GLU A 64 5.96 -5.36 -8.80
CA GLU A 64 5.93 -6.82 -8.93
C GLU A 64 5.04 -7.51 -7.88
N ASP A 65 4.85 -6.89 -6.71
CA ASP A 65 4.01 -7.42 -5.62
C ASP A 65 2.55 -6.94 -5.71
N LEU A 66 2.18 -6.27 -6.81
CA LEU A 66 0.81 -5.84 -7.03
C LEU A 66 -0.08 -7.06 -7.28
N VAL A 67 -1.31 -6.97 -6.78
CA VAL A 67 -2.33 -7.99 -7.02
C VAL A 67 -2.71 -7.91 -8.50
N GLU A 68 -2.66 -9.03 -9.21
CA GLU A 68 -3.14 -9.07 -10.60
C GLU A 68 -4.59 -8.60 -10.67
N LEU A 69 -4.83 -7.61 -11.52
CA LEU A 69 -6.15 -7.03 -11.70
C LEU A 69 -6.90 -7.78 -12.81
N PRO A 70 -8.19 -8.08 -12.62
CA PRO A 70 -9.05 -8.53 -13.71
C PRO A 70 -9.06 -7.53 -14.87
N GLU A 71 -9.40 -8.02 -16.06
CA GLU A 71 -9.56 -7.18 -17.26
C GLU A 71 -10.50 -6.00 -16.99
N GLY A 72 -10.10 -4.81 -17.44
CA GLY A 72 -10.85 -3.57 -17.24
C GLY A 72 -10.67 -2.91 -15.87
N ARG A 73 -9.81 -3.45 -14.98
CA ARG A 73 -9.43 -2.78 -13.73
C ARG A 73 -8.00 -2.24 -13.81
N TYR A 74 -7.80 -1.05 -13.28
CA TYR A 74 -6.52 -0.34 -13.30
C TYR A 74 -6.20 0.22 -11.92
N TYR A 75 -4.92 0.32 -11.58
CA TYR A 75 -4.52 1.07 -10.40
C TYR A 75 -4.57 2.57 -10.68
N ILE A 76 -4.93 3.35 -9.66
CA ILE A 76 -5.03 4.81 -9.76
C ILE A 76 -3.70 5.43 -10.25
N PHE A 77 -2.56 4.92 -9.79
CA PHE A 77 -1.25 5.42 -10.19
C PHE A 77 -0.89 5.10 -11.66
N ASP A 78 -1.55 4.12 -12.28
CA ASP A 78 -1.37 3.86 -13.73
C ASP A 78 -2.16 4.86 -14.58
N ILE A 79 -3.18 5.49 -14.00
CA ILE A 79 -4.03 6.49 -14.67
C ILE A 79 -3.45 7.90 -14.50
N ILE A 80 -2.81 8.19 -13.37
CA ILE A 80 -2.22 9.51 -13.10
C ILE A 80 -1.12 9.80 -14.12
N GLY A 81 -1.27 10.91 -14.85
CA GLY A 81 -0.30 11.36 -15.86
C GLY A 81 -0.60 10.88 -17.29
N LEU A 82 -1.68 10.12 -17.50
CA LEU A 82 -2.17 9.83 -18.84
C LEU A 82 -2.81 11.08 -19.45
N GLU A 83 -2.55 11.29 -20.74
CA GLU A 83 -3.24 12.27 -21.55
C GLU A 83 -4.64 11.76 -21.88
N VAL A 84 -5.66 12.57 -21.61
CA VAL A 84 -7.06 12.22 -21.87
C VAL A 84 -7.47 12.88 -23.16
N GLN A 85 -7.87 12.10 -24.16
CA GLN A 85 -8.41 12.61 -25.42
C GLN A 85 -9.90 12.31 -25.53
N ASP A 86 -10.68 13.31 -25.95
CA ASP A 86 -12.08 13.11 -26.29
C ASP A 86 -12.26 12.42 -27.65
N THR A 87 -13.48 12.01 -27.98
CA THR A 87 -13.82 11.36 -29.26
C THR A 87 -13.58 12.22 -30.51
N LYS A 88 -13.27 13.51 -30.34
CA LYS A 88 -12.98 14.47 -31.40
C LYS A 88 -11.48 14.79 -31.52
N GLY A 89 -10.64 14.14 -30.72
CA GLY A 89 -9.19 14.33 -30.72
C GLY A 89 -8.72 15.56 -29.94
N ASN A 90 -9.55 16.12 -29.06
CA ASN A 90 -9.12 17.18 -28.15
C ASN A 90 -8.48 16.57 -26.90
N VAL A 91 -7.32 17.11 -26.53
CA VAL A 91 -6.59 16.82 -25.28
C VAL A 91 -7.01 17.80 -24.19
#